data_AF-A0A2V5PWD5-F1
#
_entry.id   AF-A0A2V5PWD5-F1
#
_cell.length_a   1.000
_cell.length_b   1.000
_cell.length_c   1.000
_cell.angle_alpha   90.00
_cell.angle_beta   90.00
_cell.angle_gamma   90.00
#
_symmetry.space_group_name_H-M   'P 1'
#
loop_
_entity.id
_entity.type
_entity.pdbx_description
1 polymer ?
#
loop_
_entity_poly.entity_id
_entity_poly.type
_entity_poly.pdbx_seq_one_letter_code
_entity_poly.pdbx_strand_id
1 'polypeptide(L)'
;MKPSRLFLALGLGLLVAGSTANANEIFKFDQAHSTIAFKVKHMLGSAKGKFTKFSGTIEIDREHPEQSSVVATIQAASIDTANPKRDEHLRTADFFNVAKFSEITFK
;
A
#
# COMPACT_ATOMS: atom_id res chain seq x y z
N MET A 1 -33.39 65.11 28.87
CA MET A 1 -32.11 65.52 28.25
C MET A 1 -31.49 64.29 27.57
N LYS A 2 -31.05 64.47 26.32
CA LYS A 2 -30.55 63.48 25.32
C LYS A 2 -29.25 62.76 25.79
N PRO A 3 -28.72 61.68 25.13
CA PRO A 3 -28.98 61.33 23.71
C PRO A 3 -29.13 59.84 23.30
N SER A 4 -29.74 59.73 22.12
CA SER A 4 -29.76 58.64 21.13
C SER A 4 -28.38 58.07 20.77
N ARG A 5 -28.30 56.75 20.56
CA ARG A 5 -27.33 56.11 19.67
C ARG A 5 -27.97 55.00 18.84
N LEU A 6 -28.23 55.37 17.59
CA LEU A 6 -28.50 54.54 16.42
C LEU A 6 -27.33 53.54 16.23
N PHE A 7 -27.59 52.24 16.19
CA PHE A 7 -26.60 51.25 15.76
C PHE A 7 -27.13 50.45 14.58
N LEU A 8 -26.61 50.82 13.41
CA LEU A 8 -26.59 50.07 12.17
C LEU A 8 -25.55 48.95 12.35
N ALA A 9 -25.93 47.67 12.25
CA ALA A 9 -24.97 46.57 12.14
C ALA A 9 -25.30 45.75 10.90
N LEU A 10 -24.50 46.04 9.88
CA LEU A 10 -24.41 45.40 8.57
C LEU A 10 -24.03 43.93 8.73
N GLY A 11 -24.58 43.08 7.86
CA GLY A 11 -24.48 41.63 7.94
C GLY A 11 -23.05 41.07 7.87
N LEU A 12 -22.88 39.90 8.50
CA LEU A 12 -21.71 39.06 8.33
C LEU A 12 -22.20 37.71 7.81
N GLY A 13 -22.13 37.55 6.48
CA GLY A 13 -22.39 36.28 5.82
C GLY A 13 -21.38 35.25 6.29
N LEU A 14 -21.86 34.16 6.87
CA LEU A 14 -21.05 33.03 7.26
C LEU A 14 -20.63 32.27 5.98
N LEU A 15 -19.45 32.61 5.45
CA LEU A 15 -18.79 31.81 4.42
C LEU A 15 -18.38 30.48 5.05
N VAL A 16 -19.22 29.46 4.89
CA VAL A 16 -18.81 28.07 5.09
C VAL A 16 -17.93 27.71 3.89
N ALA A 17 -16.62 27.93 4.02
CA ALA A 17 -15.64 27.30 3.15
C ALA A 17 -15.71 25.79 3.42
N GLY A 18 -16.47 25.08 2.59
CA GLY A 18 -16.52 23.63 2.62
C GLY A 18 -15.11 23.08 2.46
N SER A 19 -14.61 22.41 3.49
CA SER A 19 -13.35 21.68 3.41
C SER A 19 -13.54 20.55 2.40
N THR A 20 -12.97 20.68 1.20
CA THR A 20 -12.77 19.55 0.29
C THR A 20 -11.58 18.75 0.81
N ALA A 21 -11.73 18.15 1.99
CA ALA A 21 -10.83 17.08 2.39
C ALA A 21 -11.24 15.85 1.56
N ASN A 22 -10.66 15.72 0.37
CA ASN A 22 -10.71 14.48 -0.37
C ASN A 22 -9.96 13.46 0.46
N ALA A 23 -10.67 12.51 1.05
CA ALA A 23 -10.04 11.43 1.80
C ALA A 23 -9.29 10.54 0.80
N ASN A 24 -8.00 10.28 1.06
CA ASN A 24 -7.22 9.30 0.30
C ASN A 24 -7.98 7.98 0.23
N GLU A 25 -8.05 7.38 -0.94
CA GLU A 25 -8.68 6.08 -1.12
C GLU A 25 -7.72 4.98 -0.65
N ILE A 26 -8.14 4.20 0.34
CA ILE A 26 -7.34 3.15 0.95
C ILE A 26 -7.81 1.79 0.44
N PHE A 27 -6.97 1.11 -0.33
CA PHE A 27 -7.22 -0.24 -0.84
C PHE A 27 -6.35 -1.25 -0.12
N LYS A 28 -6.97 -2.28 0.46
CA LYS A 28 -6.24 -3.42 1.05
C LYS A 28 -6.08 -4.51 0.02
N PHE A 29 -4.93 -5.18 0.04
CA PHE A 29 -4.73 -6.37 -0.77
C PHE A 29 -5.71 -7.46 -0.34
N ASP A 30 -6.57 -7.88 -1.26
CA ASP A 30 -7.32 -9.11 -1.11
C ASP A 30 -6.53 -10.27 -1.74
N GLN A 31 -6.50 -11.41 -1.07
CA GLN A 31 -5.65 -12.53 -1.49
C GLN A 31 -6.16 -13.24 -2.76
N ALA A 32 -7.45 -13.09 -3.10
CA ALA A 32 -8.07 -13.79 -4.22
C ALA A 32 -7.78 -13.11 -5.57
N HIS A 33 -7.61 -11.78 -5.59
CA HIS A 33 -7.40 -11.00 -6.80
C HIS A 33 -6.03 -10.31 -6.85
N SER A 34 -5.22 -10.45 -5.81
CA SER A 34 -3.83 -9.96 -5.79
C SER A 34 -2.84 -11.09 -6.04
N THR A 35 -1.71 -10.79 -6.69
CA THR A 35 -0.62 -11.74 -6.87
C THR A 35 0.72 -11.03 -6.85
N ILE A 36 1.64 -11.53 -6.03
CA ILE A 36 3.05 -11.13 -6.05
C ILE A 36 3.85 -12.27 -6.67
N ALA A 37 4.34 -12.04 -7.88
CA ALA A 37 5.05 -13.03 -8.68
C ALA A 37 6.39 -12.50 -9.19
N PHE A 38 7.31 -13.42 -9.44
CA PHE A 38 8.62 -13.14 -10.02
C PHE A 38 8.91 -14.05 -11.21
N LYS A 39 9.83 -13.61 -12.05
CA LYS A 39 10.37 -14.39 -13.17
C LYS A 39 11.88 -14.14 -13.26
N VAL A 40 12.65 -15.22 -13.25
CA VAL A 40 14.12 -15.17 -13.38
C VAL A 40 14.54 -15.94 -14.62
N LYS A 41 15.35 -15.32 -15.47
CA LYS A 41 15.90 -15.93 -16.68
C LYS A 41 17.10 -16.81 -16.35
N HIS A 42 17.23 -17.96 -17.00
CA HIS A 42 18.40 -18.83 -16.95
C HIS A 42 18.76 -19.34 -18.36
N MET A 43 19.81 -20.16 -18.47
CA MET A 43 20.40 -20.59 -19.76
C MET A 43 19.40 -21.18 -20.76
N LEU A 44 18.39 -21.91 -20.30
CA LEU A 44 17.44 -22.66 -21.15
C LEU A 44 16.00 -22.16 -21.01
N GLY A 45 15.75 -21.01 -20.36
CA GLY A 45 14.39 -20.53 -20.17
C GLY A 45 14.21 -19.53 -19.04
N SER A 46 13.07 -19.61 -18.38
CA SER A 46 12.76 -18.77 -17.22
C SER A 46 12.04 -19.56 -16.14
N ALA A 47 12.50 -19.42 -14.91
CA ALA A 47 11.78 -19.88 -13.74
C ALA A 47 10.75 -18.82 -13.34
N LYS A 48 9.53 -19.25 -13.04
CA LYS A 48 8.47 -18.41 -12.47
C LYS A 48 8.22 -18.86 -11.04
N GLY A 49 7.85 -17.93 -10.18
CA GLY A 49 7.40 -18.23 -8.84
C GLY A 49 6.51 -17.11 -8.30
N LYS A 50 5.88 -17.37 -7.17
CA LYS A 50 5.01 -16.42 -6.47
C LYS A 50 5.15 -16.56 -4.97
N PHE A 51 4.71 -15.54 -4.25
CA PHE A 51 4.51 -15.61 -2.81
C PHE A 51 3.04 -15.78 -2.51
N THR A 52 2.70 -16.80 -1.73
CA THR A 52 1.30 -17.17 -1.46
C THR A 52 0.72 -16.49 -0.24
N LYS A 53 1.57 -15.88 0.61
CA LYS A 53 1.16 -15.14 1.81
C LYS A 53 1.78 -13.75 1.82
N PHE A 54 0.92 -12.76 1.69
CA PHE A 54 1.29 -11.35 1.73
C PHE A 54 0.09 -10.53 2.20
N SER A 55 0.36 -9.31 2.64
CA SER A 55 -0.64 -8.30 2.99
C SER A 55 -0.10 -6.93 2.63
N GLY A 56 -0.99 -5.96 2.51
CA GLY A 56 -0.58 -4.61 2.18
C GLY A 56 -1.74 -3.66 1.99
N THR A 57 -1.41 -2.41 1.77
CA THR A 57 -2.35 -1.31 1.57
C THR A 57 -1.77 -0.36 0.53
N ILE A 58 -2.62 0.10 -0.38
CA ILE A 58 -2.33 1.19 -1.31
C ILE A 58 -3.18 2.37 -0.85
N GLU A 59 -2.54 3.52 -0.67
CA GLU A 59 -3.22 4.79 -0.47
C GLU A 59 -3.08 5.59 -1.75
N ILE A 60 -4.21 5.96 -2.35
CA ILE A 60 -4.24 6.72 -3.60
C ILE A 60 -4.79 8.12 -3.31
N ASP A 61 -3.98 9.13 -3.61
CA ASP A 61 -4.42 10.50 -3.81
C ASP A 61 -4.58 10.73 -5.31
N ARG A 62 -5.83 10.92 -5.77
CA ARG A 62 -6.13 11.14 -7.19
C ARG A 62 -5.80 12.55 -7.67
N GLU A 63 -5.73 13.53 -6.77
CA GLU A 63 -5.40 14.92 -7.07
C GLU A 63 -3.88 15.12 -7.11
N HIS A 64 -3.16 14.40 -6.23
CA HIS A 64 -1.70 14.41 -6.14
C HIS A 64 -1.13 12.99 -6.19
N PRO A 65 -1.05 12.34 -7.37
CA PRO A 65 -0.60 10.96 -7.50
C PRO A 65 0.79 10.69 -6.89
N GLU A 66 1.67 11.69 -6.85
CA GLU A 66 2.99 11.61 -6.21
C GLU A 66 2.95 11.47 -4.68
N GLN A 67 1.83 11.80 -4.06
CA GLN A 67 1.58 11.60 -2.62
C GLN A 67 0.96 10.23 -2.31
N SER A 68 0.64 9.45 -3.34
CA SER A 68 0.17 8.07 -3.18
C SER A 68 1.27 7.17 -2.63
N SER A 69 0.91 6.15 -1.86
CA SER A 69 1.86 5.24 -1.23
C SER A 69 1.40 3.78 -1.29
N VAL A 70 2.33 2.86 -1.13
CA VAL A 70 2.02 1.44 -1.01
C VAL A 70 2.90 0.81 0.05
N VAL A 71 2.29 0.07 0.96
CA VAL A 71 2.99 -0.73 1.96
C VAL A 71 2.64 -2.19 1.73
N ALA A 72 3.65 -3.03 1.53
CA ALA A 72 3.49 -4.47 1.35
C ALA A 72 4.39 -5.24 2.32
N THR A 73 3.85 -6.30 2.92
CA THR A 73 4.58 -7.27 3.74
C THR A 73 4.34 -8.66 3.19
N ILE A 74 5.42 -9.36 2.86
CA ILE A 74 5.40 -10.68 2.23
C ILE A 74 6.09 -11.67 3.16
N GLN A 75 5.46 -12.82 3.41
CA GLN A 75 6.09 -13.89 4.17
C GLN A 75 7.05 -14.63 3.24
N ALA A 76 8.36 -14.52 3.48
CA ALA A 76 9.40 -15.05 2.59
C ALA A 76 9.29 -16.58 2.43
N ALA A 77 8.91 -17.29 3.49
CA ALA A 77 8.69 -18.73 3.47
C ALA A 77 7.53 -19.17 2.55
N SER A 78 6.64 -18.26 2.15
CA SER A 78 5.49 -18.55 1.30
C SER A 78 5.80 -18.67 -0.20
N ILE A 79 7.09 -18.65 -0.55
CA ILE A 79 7.57 -18.87 -1.91
C ILE A 79 7.07 -20.21 -2.45
N ASP A 80 6.55 -20.14 -3.68
CA ASP A 80 6.02 -21.26 -4.45
C ASP A 80 6.49 -21.13 -5.90
N THR A 81 7.28 -22.10 -6.34
CA THR A 81 7.75 -22.22 -7.72
C THR A 81 7.18 -23.46 -8.42
N ALA A 82 6.13 -24.06 -7.86
CA ALA A 82 5.56 -25.35 -8.25
C ALA A 82 6.58 -26.51 -8.23
N ASN A 83 7.66 -26.38 -7.44
CA ASN A 83 8.67 -27.41 -7.26
C ASN A 83 9.11 -27.43 -5.78
N PRO A 84 8.60 -28.38 -4.97
CA PRO A 84 8.83 -28.39 -3.52
C PRO A 84 10.30 -28.41 -3.12
N LYS A 85 11.15 -29.16 -3.85
CA LYS A 85 12.60 -29.23 -3.56
C LYS A 85 13.29 -27.89 -3.80
N ARG A 86 12.90 -27.18 -4.87
CA ARG A 86 13.42 -25.84 -5.15
C ARG A 86 12.92 -24.85 -4.11
N ASP A 87 11.67 -24.94 -3.71
CA ASP A 87 11.09 -24.04 -2.70
C ASP A 87 11.78 -24.23 -1.34
N GLU A 88 12.09 -25.47 -0.95
CA GLU A 88 12.88 -25.76 0.24
C GLU A 88 14.26 -25.13 0.16
N HIS A 89 14.98 -25.32 -0.96
CA HIS A 89 16.30 -24.73 -1.16
C HIS A 89 16.27 -23.19 -1.13
N LEU A 90 15.27 -22.56 -1.77
CA LEU A 90 15.12 -21.11 -1.78
C LEU A 90 14.86 -20.53 -0.38
N ARG A 91 14.30 -21.31 0.54
CA ARG A 91 14.08 -20.88 1.93
C ARG A 91 15.36 -20.89 2.78
N THR A 92 16.40 -21.59 2.35
CA THR A 92 17.66 -21.74 3.11
C THR A 92 18.52 -20.47 3.10
N ALA A 93 19.63 -20.51 3.86
CA ALA A 93 20.59 -19.42 3.97
C ALA A 93 21.28 -19.04 2.65
N ASP A 94 21.27 -19.93 1.65
CA ASP A 94 21.87 -19.67 0.34
C ASP A 94 21.06 -18.69 -0.52
N PHE A 95 19.80 -18.43 -0.13
CA PHE A 95 18.88 -17.52 -0.82
C PHE A 95 18.15 -16.60 0.16
N PHE A 96 16.84 -16.84 0.40
CA PHE A 96 16.01 -15.93 1.18
C PHE A 96 16.30 -15.97 2.68
N ASN A 97 16.97 -17.02 3.17
CA ASN A 97 17.32 -17.22 4.57
C ASN A 97 16.14 -16.93 5.51
N VAL A 98 15.02 -17.62 5.30
CA VAL A 98 13.73 -17.27 5.91
C VAL A 98 13.71 -17.45 7.43
N ALA A 99 14.66 -18.22 7.97
CA ALA A 99 14.87 -18.36 9.40
C ALA A 99 15.37 -17.05 10.05
N LYS A 100 16.13 -16.24 9.31
CA LYS A 100 16.66 -14.94 9.76
C LYS A 100 15.83 -13.76 9.25
N PHE A 101 15.34 -13.86 8.01
CA PHE A 101 14.56 -12.83 7.32
C PHE A 101 13.20 -13.39 6.93
N SER A 102 12.29 -13.46 7.91
CA SER A 102 10.96 -14.05 7.72
C SER A 102 10.05 -13.22 6.81
N GLU A 103 10.31 -11.90 6.71
CA GLU A 103 9.48 -10.96 5.98
C GLU A 103 10.27 -10.16 4.94
N ILE A 104 9.64 -9.92 3.80
CA ILE A 104 10.09 -8.99 2.76
C ILE A 104 9.11 -7.81 2.77
N THR A 105 9.62 -6.60 2.87
CA THR A 105 8.79 -5.38 2.97
C THR A 105 9.07 -4.40 1.83
N PHE A 106 8.03 -3.73 1.36
CA PHE A 106 8.10 -2.61 0.42
C PHE A 106 7.28 -1.43 0.98
N LYS A 107 7.81 -0.21 0.87
CA LYS A 107 7.22 1.04 1.37
C LYS A 107 7.60 2.18 0.44
#